data_AF-A0A847YWI3-F1
#
_entry.id   AF-A0A847YWI3-F1
#
_cell.length_a   1.000
_cell.length_b   1.000
_cell.length_c   1.000
_cell.angle_alpha   90.00
_cell.angle_beta   90.00
_cell.angle_gamma   90.00
#
_symmetry.space_group_name_H-M   'P 1'
#
loop_
_entity.id
_entity.type
_entity.pdbx_description
1 polymer ?
#
loop_
_entity_poly.entity_id
_entity_poly.type
_entity_poly.pdbx_seq_one_letter_code
_entity_poly.pdbx_strand_id
1 'polypeptide(L)'
;MKKISYFWILAISCLMLASCDVIVNMTPKAASDANESAAKATPAPSSTPEEVTFEDEQAQDDEQPGEEARMETKQQVAQIALTQAMAQLHNKVYDDVNLTIGKFDGDYASGGVKFAGEMGGGWFLGAKENGAWVIVQDGNGTISCQKTDPYNFPVDMVPECYDEVTMQIVQR
;
A
#
# COMPACT_ATOMS: atom_id res chain seq x y z
N MET A 1 -18.74 -46.30 -8.51
CA MET A 1 -17.28 -46.09 -8.38
C MET A 1 -16.64 -46.22 -9.76
N LYS A 2 -16.36 -45.10 -10.43
CA LYS A 2 -15.79 -45.09 -11.80
C LYS A 2 -14.29 -44.80 -11.69
N LYS A 3 -13.47 -45.79 -12.07
CA LYS A 3 -12.01 -45.65 -12.20
C LYS A 3 -11.75 -44.97 -13.55
N ILE A 4 -11.18 -43.77 -13.53
CA ILE A 4 -10.74 -43.06 -14.74
C ILE A 4 -9.23 -43.28 -14.88
N SER A 5 -8.87 -43.85 -16.02
CA SER A 5 -7.56 -44.36 -16.36
C SER A 5 -6.66 -43.23 -16.88
N TYR A 6 -5.58 -42.95 -16.17
CA TYR A 6 -4.50 -42.04 -16.59
C TYR A 6 -3.59 -42.78 -17.59
N PHE A 7 -3.90 -42.74 -18.88
CA PHE A 7 -3.03 -43.37 -19.90
C PHE A 7 -2.97 -42.67 -21.25
N TRP A 8 -3.43 -41.42 -21.36
CA TRP A 8 -3.32 -40.67 -22.61
C TRP A 8 -2.50 -39.38 -22.44
N ILE A 9 -1.33 -39.40 -23.08
CA ILE A 9 -0.62 -38.27 -23.68
C ILE A 9 0.35 -37.52 -22.75
N LEU A 10 1.37 -38.25 -22.33
CA LEU A 10 2.77 -37.82 -22.53
C LEU A 10 3.01 -37.64 -24.04
N ALA A 11 3.07 -36.39 -24.55
CA ALA A 11 3.82 -36.00 -25.76
C ALA A 11 3.48 -34.57 -26.23
N ILE A 12 3.80 -33.53 -25.45
CA ILE A 12 4.10 -32.20 -26.02
C ILE A 12 5.31 -31.63 -25.28
N SER A 13 6.46 -32.28 -25.50
CA SER A 13 7.76 -31.65 -25.43
C SER A 13 7.99 -30.99 -26.78
N CYS A 14 7.72 -29.68 -26.87
CA CYS A 14 8.05 -28.87 -28.04
C CYS A 14 8.86 -27.66 -27.58
N LEU A 15 10.17 -27.90 -27.44
CA LEU A 15 11.22 -27.14 -28.10
C LEU A 15 10.87 -25.69 -28.48
N MET A 16 11.24 -24.73 -27.63
CA MET A 16 11.59 -23.37 -28.07
C MET A 16 12.81 -22.88 -27.29
N LEU A 17 13.97 -23.40 -27.68
CA LEU A 17 15.24 -22.68 -27.56
C LEU A 17 15.39 -21.85 -28.85
N ALA A 18 15.17 -20.55 -28.77
CA ALA A 18 15.63 -19.60 -29.76
C ALA A 18 16.06 -18.32 -29.04
N SER A 19 17.38 -18.14 -29.08
CA SER A 19 18.18 -17.02 -28.64
C SER A 19 17.70 -15.70 -29.24
N CYS A 20 17.66 -14.64 -28.44
CA CYS A 20 17.85 -13.27 -28.89
C CYS A 20 18.78 -12.58 -27.90
N ASP A 21 20.09 -12.67 -28.18
CA ASP A 21 21.06 -11.67 -27.76
C ASP A 21 20.62 -10.30 -28.31
N VAL A 22 20.23 -9.39 -27.43
CA VAL A 22 20.24 -7.95 -27.75
C VAL A 22 21.11 -7.26 -26.71
N ILE A 23 22.39 -7.17 -27.05
CA ILE A 23 23.30 -6.16 -26.52
C ILE A 23 23.06 -4.89 -27.34
N VAL A 24 22.54 -3.83 -26.72
CA VAL A 24 22.90 -2.46 -27.12
C VAL A 24 23.24 -1.65 -25.86
N ASN A 25 24.46 -1.15 -25.94
CA ASN A 25 25.20 -0.31 -25.02
C ASN A 25 24.74 1.15 -25.05
N MET A 26 25.19 1.91 -24.03
CA MET A 26 25.39 3.38 -23.99
C MET A 26 24.12 4.23 -23.83
N THR A 27 24.01 5.24 -22.95
CA THR A 27 24.99 6.10 -22.25
C THR A 27 24.22 6.90 -21.16
N PRO A 28 24.88 7.45 -20.13
CA PRO A 28 24.24 8.28 -19.12
C PRO A 28 24.05 9.71 -19.63
N LYS A 29 22.85 10.28 -19.42
CA LYS A 29 22.62 11.72 -19.61
C LYS A 29 22.75 12.43 -18.27
N ALA A 30 23.86 13.12 -18.12
CA ALA A 30 24.06 14.12 -17.08
C ALA A 30 23.38 15.45 -17.43
N ALA A 31 23.03 16.16 -16.36
CA ALA A 31 22.97 17.61 -16.20
C ALA A 31 21.72 18.39 -16.61
N SER A 32 21.53 19.46 -15.82
CA SER A 32 20.89 20.75 -16.13
C SER A 32 19.35 20.76 -16.07
N ASP A 33 18.63 21.65 -15.39
CA ASP A 33 18.91 22.91 -14.69
C ASP A 33 17.76 23.15 -13.69
N ALA A 34 18.05 23.68 -12.49
CA ALA A 34 17.62 25.01 -12.05
C ALA A 34 16.36 25.56 -12.75
N ASN A 35 15.24 25.65 -12.02
CA ASN A 35 14.25 26.69 -12.30
C ASN A 35 13.78 27.37 -11.02
N GLU A 36 14.26 28.59 -10.91
CA GLU A 36 13.85 29.70 -10.09
C GLU A 36 12.37 30.05 -10.36
N SER A 37 11.52 30.03 -9.34
CA SER A 37 10.21 30.67 -9.44
C SER A 37 10.04 31.72 -8.35
N ALA A 38 9.83 32.92 -8.84
CA ALA A 38 9.78 34.16 -8.12
C ALA A 38 8.56 34.30 -7.21
N ALA A 39 8.77 35.06 -6.13
CA ALA A 39 7.91 36.09 -5.54
C ALA A 39 6.38 35.99 -5.72
N LYS A 40 5.63 36.29 -4.64
CA LYS A 40 5.09 37.66 -4.42
C LYS A 40 3.95 37.71 -3.38
N ALA A 41 4.19 38.54 -2.36
CA ALA A 41 3.27 39.42 -1.63
C ALA A 41 2.07 38.86 -0.83
N THR A 42 2.19 39.03 0.49
CA THR A 42 1.13 39.42 1.44
C THR A 42 0.42 40.70 0.98
N PRO A 43 -0.90 40.84 1.19
CA PRO A 43 -1.36 41.77 2.23
C PRO A 43 -2.58 41.27 3.02
N ALA A 44 -2.59 41.58 4.32
CA ALA A 44 -3.79 41.79 5.13
C ALA A 44 -3.92 43.32 5.38
N PRO A 45 -4.94 43.87 6.08
CA PRO A 45 -6.29 43.41 6.45
C PRO A 45 -7.36 44.43 5.97
N SER A 46 -8.66 44.25 6.29
CA SER A 46 -9.58 45.32 6.76
C SER A 46 -11.07 44.95 6.66
N SER A 47 -11.76 45.01 7.82
CA SER A 47 -13.14 45.47 8.19
C SER A 47 -14.33 45.20 7.25
N THR A 48 -15.60 45.02 7.67
CA THR A 48 -16.40 45.34 8.89
C THR A 48 -17.69 44.45 8.82
N PRO A 49 -18.54 44.38 9.87
CA PRO A 49 -19.62 43.41 10.02
C PRO A 49 -20.94 43.88 9.40
N GLU A 50 -21.74 42.94 8.90
CA GLU A 50 -23.16 43.16 8.66
C GLU A 50 -23.97 42.07 9.37
N GLU A 51 -24.81 42.56 10.27
CA GLU A 51 -25.85 41.88 11.01
C GLU A 51 -27.01 41.59 10.05
N VAL A 52 -27.35 40.32 9.85
CA VAL A 52 -28.65 39.92 9.29
C VAL A 52 -29.21 38.79 10.13
N THR A 53 -30.48 38.97 10.44
CA THR A 53 -31.25 38.37 11.52
C THR A 53 -32.29 37.40 10.96
N PHE A 54 -32.64 36.38 11.75
CA PHE A 54 -33.81 35.47 11.66
C PHE A 54 -33.79 34.49 10.45
N GLU A 55 -34.23 33.23 10.53
CA GLU A 55 -35.42 32.67 11.17
C GLU A 55 -35.20 31.21 11.64
N ASP A 56 -36.09 30.78 12.55
CA ASP A 56 -36.26 29.46 13.18
C ASP A 56 -36.25 28.31 12.14
N GLU A 57 -35.21 27.48 12.14
CA GLU A 57 -35.19 26.22 11.39
C GLU A 57 -34.93 25.07 12.37
N GLN A 58 -35.88 24.15 12.38
CA GLN A 58 -36.00 23.03 13.31
C GLN A 58 -34.71 22.20 13.31
N ALA A 59 -34.09 22.08 14.49
CA ALA A 59 -32.99 21.19 14.75
C ALA A 59 -33.44 19.73 14.54
N GLN A 60 -33.28 19.24 13.31
CA GLN A 60 -33.07 17.82 13.09
C GLN A 60 -31.68 17.52 13.62
N ASP A 61 -31.63 16.81 14.76
CA ASP A 61 -30.47 16.01 15.14
C ASP A 61 -30.23 14.99 14.01
N ASP A 62 -29.51 15.42 12.97
CA ASP A 62 -28.85 14.51 12.05
C ASP A 62 -27.77 13.78 12.86
N GLU A 63 -28.15 12.61 13.41
CA GLU A 63 -27.22 11.58 13.86
C GLU A 63 -26.37 11.12 12.67
N GLN A 64 -25.43 11.96 12.24
CA GLN A 64 -24.37 11.54 11.33
C GLN A 64 -23.55 10.50 12.09
N PRO A 65 -23.41 9.27 11.56
CA PRO A 65 -22.56 8.26 12.17
C PRO A 65 -21.18 8.87 12.41
N GLY A 66 -20.75 8.87 13.67
CA GLY A 66 -19.50 9.50 14.09
C GLY A 66 -18.33 9.03 13.23
N GLU A 67 -17.39 9.93 12.96
CA GLU A 67 -16.23 9.68 12.11
C GLU A 67 -15.44 8.43 12.53
N GLU A 68 -15.45 8.12 13.83
CA GLU A 68 -14.88 6.91 14.41
C GLU A 68 -15.51 5.61 13.86
N ALA A 69 -16.84 5.51 13.81
CA ALA A 69 -17.53 4.34 13.28
C ALA A 69 -17.27 4.13 11.77
N ARG A 70 -17.06 5.23 11.04
CA ARG A 70 -16.69 5.18 9.63
C ARG A 70 -15.27 4.64 9.43
N MET A 71 -14.35 5.00 10.32
CA MET A 71 -12.96 4.51 10.26
C MET A 71 -12.86 3.03 10.63
N GLU A 72 -13.59 2.57 11.63
CA GLU A 72 -13.65 1.14 11.97
C GLU A 72 -14.14 0.29 10.80
N THR A 73 -15.19 0.75 10.11
CA THR A 73 -15.73 0.07 8.92
C THR A 73 -14.68 -0.02 7.80
N LYS A 74 -13.97 1.08 7.54
CA LYS A 74 -12.89 1.11 6.53
C LYS A 74 -11.76 0.15 6.90
N GLN A 75 -11.37 0.10 8.18
CA GLN A 75 -10.31 -0.79 8.65
C GLN A 75 -10.70 -2.27 8.49
N GLN A 76 -11.96 -2.64 8.78
CA GLN A 76 -12.44 -4.01 8.58
C GLN A 76 -12.41 -4.41 7.10
N VAL A 77 -12.86 -3.52 6.20
CA VAL A 77 -12.79 -3.74 4.75
C VAL A 77 -11.34 -3.89 4.28
N ALA A 78 -10.44 -3.04 4.79
CA ALA A 78 -9.01 -3.13 4.51
C ALA A 78 -8.42 -4.46 4.98
N GLN A 79 -8.78 -4.92 6.19
CA GLN A 79 -8.27 -6.17 6.75
C GLN A 79 -8.66 -7.38 5.90
N ILE A 80 -9.91 -7.44 5.43
CA ILE A 80 -10.36 -8.51 4.52
C ILE A 80 -9.56 -8.48 3.21
N ALA A 81 -9.43 -7.29 2.59
CA ALA A 81 -8.72 -7.14 1.32
C ALA A 81 -7.22 -7.48 1.45
N LEU A 82 -6.57 -7.04 2.52
CA LEU A 82 -5.17 -7.32 2.80
C LEU A 82 -4.94 -8.80 3.11
N THR A 83 -5.86 -9.45 3.84
CA THR A 83 -5.79 -10.90 4.10
C THR A 83 -5.87 -11.68 2.78
N GLN A 84 -6.76 -11.29 1.88
CA GLN A 84 -6.87 -11.88 0.55
C GLN A 84 -5.61 -11.66 -0.30
N ALA A 85 -5.06 -10.43 -0.30
CA ALA A 85 -3.83 -10.12 -1.03
C ALA A 85 -2.64 -10.93 -0.50
N MET A 86 -2.53 -11.09 0.82
CA MET A 86 -1.50 -11.88 1.48
C MET A 86 -1.62 -13.38 1.16
N ALA A 87 -2.84 -13.92 1.18
CA ALA A 87 -3.09 -15.30 0.80
C ALA A 87 -2.64 -15.59 -0.64
N GLN A 88 -2.94 -14.67 -1.57
CA GLN A 88 -2.50 -14.77 -2.96
C GLN A 88 -0.98 -14.67 -3.11
N LEU A 89 -0.35 -13.70 -2.45
CA LEU A 89 1.10 -13.46 -2.52
C LEU A 89 1.91 -14.70 -2.10
N HIS A 90 1.47 -15.40 -1.05
CA HIS A 90 2.17 -16.58 -0.52
C HIS A 90 1.57 -17.91 -0.96
N ASN A 91 0.58 -17.91 -1.87
CA ASN A 91 -0.13 -19.09 -2.32
C ASN A 91 -0.69 -19.96 -1.15
N LYS A 92 -1.30 -19.28 -0.17
CA LYS A 92 -1.94 -19.87 1.00
C LYS A 92 -3.46 -19.86 0.84
N VAL A 93 -4.15 -20.68 1.62
CA VAL A 93 -5.61 -20.61 1.75
C VAL A 93 -5.96 -19.39 2.59
N TYR A 94 -7.03 -18.67 2.24
CA TYR A 94 -7.47 -17.46 2.97
C TYR A 94 -7.62 -17.72 4.48
N ASP A 95 -8.28 -18.81 4.85
CA ASP A 95 -8.54 -19.18 6.25
C ASP A 95 -7.26 -19.54 7.04
N ASP A 96 -6.16 -19.82 6.35
CA ASP A 96 -4.85 -20.08 6.95
C ASP A 96 -4.05 -18.81 7.21
N VAL A 97 -4.55 -17.63 6.78
CA VAL A 97 -3.88 -16.34 6.98
C VAL A 97 -4.53 -15.58 8.14
N ASN A 98 -3.78 -15.40 9.22
CA ASN A 98 -4.17 -14.56 10.33
C ASN A 98 -3.44 -13.21 10.22
N LEU A 99 -4.13 -12.20 9.70
CA LEU A 99 -3.61 -10.84 9.55
C LEU A 99 -4.30 -9.92 10.57
N THR A 100 -3.50 -9.11 11.28
CA THR A 100 -3.98 -8.13 12.25
C THR A 100 -3.42 -6.76 11.90
N ILE A 101 -4.31 -5.77 11.70
CA ILE A 101 -3.93 -4.37 11.46
C ILE A 101 -3.60 -3.71 12.80
N GLY A 102 -2.39 -3.17 12.92
CA GLY A 102 -1.93 -2.40 14.09
C GLY A 102 -2.02 -0.88 13.88
N LYS A 103 -1.68 -0.40 12.68
CA LYS A 103 -1.83 1.01 12.29
C LYS A 103 -2.64 1.10 10.99
N PHE A 104 -3.51 2.09 10.93
CA PHE A 104 -4.38 2.36 9.80
C PHE A 104 -4.69 3.85 9.72
N ASP A 105 -4.57 4.45 8.54
CA ASP A 105 -4.90 5.86 8.30
C ASP A 105 -5.93 6.07 7.18
N GLY A 106 -6.45 4.98 6.61
CA GLY A 106 -7.42 5.01 5.51
C GLY A 106 -6.86 4.43 4.21
N ASP A 107 -5.64 4.84 3.84
CA ASP A 107 -5.00 4.48 2.57
C ASP A 107 -3.73 3.63 2.77
N TYR A 108 -3.19 3.60 3.99
CA TYR A 108 -2.07 2.78 4.40
C TYR A 108 -2.44 1.92 5.60
N ALA A 109 -1.83 0.75 5.69
CA ALA A 109 -2.00 -0.17 6.79
C ALA A 109 -0.69 -0.89 7.11
N SER A 110 -0.42 -1.10 8.39
CA SER A 110 0.66 -1.99 8.82
C SER A 110 0.23 -2.82 10.01
N GLY A 111 0.89 -3.96 10.19
CA GLY A 111 0.55 -4.86 11.28
C GLY A 111 1.27 -6.19 11.21
N GLY A 112 0.69 -7.19 11.86
CA GLY A 112 1.23 -8.54 11.95
C GLY A 112 0.50 -9.51 11.02
N VAL A 113 1.23 -10.52 10.55
CA VAL A 113 0.69 -11.66 9.82
C VAL A 113 1.23 -12.95 10.41
N LYS A 114 0.40 -13.99 10.47
CA LYS A 114 0.78 -15.34 10.83
C LYS A 114 0.06 -16.33 9.94
N PHE A 115 0.78 -17.36 9.51
CA PHE A 115 0.21 -18.44 8.72
C PHE A 115 -0.06 -19.68 9.61
N ALA A 116 -1.17 -20.36 9.36
CA ALA A 116 -1.49 -21.60 10.04
C ALA A 116 -0.40 -22.67 9.81
N GLY A 117 -0.07 -23.42 10.86
CA GLY A 117 0.99 -24.42 10.82
C GLY A 117 2.42 -23.86 10.91
N GLU A 118 2.61 -22.54 10.88
CA GLU A 118 3.92 -21.92 11.04
C GLU A 118 4.14 -21.45 12.49
N MET A 119 5.35 -21.67 13.01
CA MET A 119 5.71 -21.29 14.38
C MET A 119 5.92 -19.77 14.52
N GLY A 120 6.36 -19.12 13.44
CA GLY A 120 6.64 -17.69 13.39
C GLY A 120 5.49 -16.87 12.85
N GLY A 121 5.52 -15.56 13.14
CA GLY A 121 4.78 -14.55 12.41
C GLY A 121 5.73 -13.63 11.65
N GLY A 122 5.17 -12.64 10.98
CA GLY A 122 5.87 -11.54 10.35
C GLY A 122 5.10 -10.24 10.50
N TRP A 123 5.70 -9.17 10.00
CA TRP A 123 5.01 -7.90 9.80
C TRP A 123 4.62 -7.75 8.32
N PHE A 124 3.66 -6.87 8.07
CA PHE A 124 3.32 -6.43 6.71
C PHE A 124 3.15 -4.92 6.67
N LEU A 125 3.34 -4.38 5.47
CA LEU A 125 3.07 -3.01 5.08
C LEU A 125 2.23 -3.03 3.81
N GLY A 126 1.05 -2.43 3.86
CA GLY A 126 0.10 -2.37 2.77
C GLY A 126 -0.25 -0.93 2.41
N ALA A 127 -0.45 -0.70 1.12
CA ALA A 127 -0.93 0.57 0.58
C ALA A 127 -2.15 0.32 -0.29
N LYS A 128 -3.00 1.34 -0.40
CA LYS A 128 -4.14 1.35 -1.29
C LYS A 128 -3.77 2.12 -2.55
N GLU A 129 -3.62 1.41 -3.66
CA GLU A 129 -3.38 2.01 -4.97
C GLU A 129 -4.59 1.83 -5.87
N ASN A 130 -5.06 2.92 -6.49
CA ASN A 130 -6.18 2.89 -7.44
C ASN A 130 -7.43 2.19 -6.89
N GLY A 131 -7.66 2.29 -5.58
CA GLY A 131 -8.80 1.67 -4.90
C GLY A 131 -8.60 0.22 -4.47
N ALA A 132 -7.48 -0.42 -4.82
CA ALA A 132 -7.15 -1.80 -4.45
C ALA A 132 -6.01 -1.84 -3.42
N TRP A 133 -6.08 -2.78 -2.48
CA TRP A 133 -5.02 -3.00 -1.50
C TRP A 133 -3.91 -3.87 -2.08
N VAL A 134 -2.67 -3.43 -1.90
CA VAL A 134 -1.46 -4.18 -2.27
C VAL A 134 -0.57 -4.37 -1.04
N ILE A 135 0.06 -5.53 -0.94
CA ILE A 135 1.13 -5.78 0.02
C ILE A 135 2.41 -5.22 -0.58
N VAL A 136 2.90 -4.12 -0.02
CA VAL A 136 4.13 -3.47 -0.48
C VAL A 136 5.35 -4.24 0.01
N GLN A 137 5.32 -4.64 1.27
CA GLN A 137 6.36 -5.48 1.85
C GLN A 137 5.83 -6.29 3.02
N ASP A 138 6.32 -7.51 3.16
CA ASP A 138 6.11 -8.39 4.29
C ASP A 138 7.45 -9.03 4.73
N GLY A 139 7.50 -9.52 5.97
CA GLY A 139 8.64 -10.30 6.45
C GLY A 139 9.00 -10.05 7.91
N ASN A 140 10.26 -10.29 8.25
CA ASN A 140 10.83 -10.12 9.60
C ASN A 140 12.08 -9.22 9.62
N GLY A 141 12.39 -8.59 8.48
CA GLY A 141 13.60 -7.77 8.30
C GLY A 141 13.31 -6.27 8.30
N THR A 142 14.25 -5.51 7.73
CA THR A 142 14.12 -4.07 7.51
C THR A 142 13.33 -3.77 6.23
N ILE A 143 12.55 -2.69 6.24
CA ILE A 143 11.82 -2.17 5.08
C ILE A 143 12.80 -1.65 4.02
N SER A 144 12.59 -1.96 2.75
CA SER A 144 13.40 -1.45 1.64
C SER A 144 12.88 -0.09 1.18
N CYS A 145 13.78 0.89 1.02
CA CYS A 145 13.40 2.21 0.49
C CYS A 145 12.85 2.07 -0.93
N GLN A 146 13.49 1.24 -1.77
CA GLN A 146 13.08 1.00 -3.16
C GLN A 146 11.65 0.47 -3.28
N LYS A 147 11.17 -0.31 -2.30
CA LYS A 147 9.80 -0.82 -2.27
C LYS A 147 8.79 0.21 -1.77
N THR A 148 9.19 1.12 -0.88
CA THR A 148 8.26 2.04 -0.21
C THR A 148 8.17 3.43 -0.82
N ASP A 149 9.23 3.90 -1.47
CA ASP A 149 9.30 5.21 -2.12
C ASP A 149 8.15 5.45 -3.14
N PRO A 150 7.73 4.47 -3.96
CA PRO A 150 6.64 4.69 -4.92
C PRO A 150 5.30 5.04 -4.27
N TYR A 151 5.08 4.58 -3.04
CA TYR A 151 3.79 4.69 -2.34
C TYR A 151 3.72 5.89 -1.38
N ASN A 152 4.83 6.59 -1.15
CA ASN A 152 4.91 7.76 -0.27
C ASN A 152 4.33 7.54 1.13
N PHE A 153 4.65 6.40 1.76
CA PHE A 153 4.19 6.11 3.12
C PHE A 153 4.52 7.25 4.10
N PRO A 154 3.63 7.56 5.06
CA PRO A 154 3.91 8.55 6.07
C PRO A 154 5.02 8.08 7.02
N VAL A 155 5.79 9.04 7.55
CA VAL A 155 6.97 8.81 8.40
C VAL A 155 6.60 8.10 9.71
N ASP A 156 5.38 8.27 10.19
CA ASP A 156 4.87 7.59 11.37
C ASP A 156 4.67 6.07 11.17
N MET A 157 4.49 5.61 9.93
CA MET A 157 4.43 4.20 9.55
C MET A 157 5.80 3.65 9.13
N VAL A 158 6.58 4.43 8.36
CA VAL A 158 7.91 4.05 7.86
C VAL A 158 8.92 5.15 8.21
N PRO A 159 9.42 5.17 9.47
CA PRO A 159 10.36 6.21 9.91
C PRO A 159 11.77 6.03 9.34
N GLU A 160 12.12 4.78 9.00
CA GLU A 160 13.40 4.44 8.41
C GLU A 160 13.23 3.29 7.40
N CYS A 161 14.15 3.23 6.44
CA CYS A 161 14.22 2.16 5.47
C CYS A 161 15.68 1.87 5.11
N TYR A 162 15.94 0.68 4.59
CA TYR A 162 17.22 0.26 4.07
C TYR A 162 17.33 0.61 2.59
N ASP A 163 18.32 1.43 2.25
CA ASP A 163 18.66 1.73 0.88
C ASP A 163 19.71 0.73 0.38
N GLU A 164 19.30 -0.14 -0.53
CA GLU A 164 20.16 -1.16 -1.12
C GLU A 164 21.30 -0.61 -1.98
N VAL A 165 21.18 0.64 -2.48
CA VAL A 165 22.20 1.27 -3.33
C VAL A 165 23.35 1.82 -2.47
N THR A 166 23.02 2.53 -1.39
CA THR A 166 24.02 3.09 -0.48
C THR A 166 24.44 2.11 0.62
N MET A 167 23.68 1.01 0.80
CA MET A 167 23.83 0.02 1.86
C MET A 167 23.69 0.62 3.26
N GLN A 168 22.81 1.62 3.41
CA GLN A 168 22.61 2.37 4.65
C GLN A 168 21.14 2.37 5.06
N ILE A 169 20.91 2.54 6.36
CA ILE A 169 19.60 2.88 6.89
C ILE A 169 19.41 4.39 6.72
N VAL A 170 18.36 4.77 6.02
CA VAL A 170 17.98 6.16 5.76
C VAL A 170 16.78 6.49 6.65
N GLN A 171 16.85 7.63 7.33
CA GLN A 171 15.73 8.20 8.07
C GLN A 171 14.90 9.08 7.14
N ARG A 172 13.57 9.00 7.25
CA ARG A 172 12.61 9.74 6.41
C ARG A 172 12.02 10.95 7.11
#